data_AF-A0A174LRN5-F1
#
_entry.id   AF-A0A174LRN5-F1
#
_cell.length_a   1.000
_cell.length_b   1.000
_cell.length_c   1.000
_cell.angle_alpha   90.00
_cell.angle_beta   90.00
_cell.angle_gamma   90.00
#
_symmetry.space_group_name_H-M   'P 1'
#
loop_
_entity.id
_entity.type
_entity.pdbx_description
1 polymer ?
#
loop_
_entity_poly.entity_id
_entity_poly.type
_entity_poly.pdbx_seq_one_letter_code
_entity_poly.pdbx_strand_id
1 'polypeptide(L)'
;MAKKSCRRTMDENKIHEKAVKMRKKTDEQLVRYVEDRVEKARSEGFNEGKALAKNTTKEFIVLLQQNKIPGIGAVTINKLLKVAGEHGYL
;
A
#
# COMPACT_ATOMS: atom_id res chain seq x y z
N MET A 1 -39.34 12.84 -37.53
CA MET A 1 -38.61 12.52 -36.28
C MET A 1 -37.53 11.49 -36.60
N ALA A 2 -36.25 11.87 -36.54
CA ALA A 2 -35.16 10.93 -36.80
C ALA A 2 -35.16 9.82 -35.73
N LYS A 3 -35.22 8.55 -36.13
CA LYS A 3 -35.09 7.42 -35.20
C LYS A 3 -33.71 7.51 -34.55
N LYS A 4 -33.64 7.71 -33.23
CA LYS A 4 -32.40 7.51 -32.47
C LYS A 4 -31.93 6.09 -32.74
N SER A 5 -30.70 5.95 -33.22
CA SER A 5 -30.05 4.64 -33.37
C SER A 5 -30.09 3.93 -32.01
N CYS A 6 -30.89 2.87 -31.88
CA CYS A 6 -30.99 2.06 -30.66
C CYS A 6 -29.75 1.19 -30.41
N ARG A 7 -28.67 1.41 -31.17
CA ARG A 7 -27.47 0.60 -31.10
C ARG A 7 -26.57 1.13 -30.00
N ARG A 8 -26.33 0.30 -28.99
CA ARG A 8 -25.38 0.61 -27.93
C ARG A 8 -24.00 0.87 -28.52
N THR A 9 -23.34 1.91 -28.04
CA THR A 9 -21.94 2.20 -28.34
C THR A 9 -21.04 1.09 -27.78
N MET A 10 -19.79 1.03 -28.25
CA MET A 10 -18.83 0.03 -27.77
C MET A 10 -18.61 0.11 -26.26
N ASP A 11 -18.62 1.30 -25.67
CA ASP A 11 -18.44 1.47 -24.23
C ASP A 11 -19.71 1.11 -23.44
N GLU A 12 -20.89 1.41 -23.98
CA GLU A 12 -22.16 0.94 -23.41
C GLU A 12 -22.23 -0.60 -23.40
N ASN A 13 -21.70 -1.27 -24.44
CA ASN A 13 -21.63 -2.73 -24.48
C ASN A 13 -20.70 -3.28 -23.39
N LYS A 14 -19.52 -2.68 -23.18
CA LYS A 14 -18.60 -3.09 -22.10
C LYS A 14 -19.23 -2.95 -20.71
N ILE A 15 -19.92 -1.83 -20.45
CA ILE A 15 -20.62 -1.61 -19.18
C ILE A 15 -21.74 -2.63 -19.00
N HIS A 16 -22.53 -2.86 -20.06
CA HIS A 16 -23.61 -3.85 -20.04
C HIS A 16 -23.08 -5.26 -19.74
N GLU A 17 -22.03 -5.70 -20.42
CA GLU A 17 -21.42 -7.01 -20.19
C GLU A 17 -20.92 -7.17 -18.76
N LYS A 18 -20.24 -6.16 -18.22
CA LYS A 18 -19.80 -6.16 -16.81
C LYS A 18 -20.99 -6.26 -15.86
N ALA A 19 -22.04 -5.48 -16.09
CA ALA A 19 -23.25 -5.51 -15.27
C ALA A 19 -23.97 -6.88 -15.33
N VAL A 20 -24.04 -7.48 -16.52
CA VAL A 20 -24.61 -8.84 -16.69
C VAL A 20 -23.78 -9.87 -15.94
N LYS A 21 -22.44 -9.79 -16.02
CA LYS A 21 -21.55 -10.69 -15.27
C LYS A 21 -21.72 -10.52 -13.75
N MET A 22 -21.87 -9.29 -13.26
CA MET A 22 -22.11 -9.03 -11.83
C MET A 22 -23.43 -9.63 -11.34
N ARG A 23 -24.53 -9.45 -12.09
CA ARG A 23 -25.84 -10.01 -11.74
C ARG A 23 -25.89 -11.54 -11.77
N LYS A 24 -24.96 -12.18 -12.50
CA LYS A 24 -24.85 -13.65 -12.61
C LYS A 24 -23.95 -14.27 -11.56
N LYS A 25 -23.19 -13.48 -10.80
CA LYS A 25 -22.37 -13.99 -9.69
C LYS A 25 -23.24 -14.25 -8.47
N THR A 26 -22.84 -15.22 -7.66
CA THR A 26 -23.45 -15.45 -6.34
C THR A 26 -22.93 -14.43 -5.33
N ASP A 27 -23.68 -14.21 -4.25
CA ASP A 27 -23.28 -13.28 -3.18
C ASP A 27 -21.92 -13.65 -2.60
N GLU A 28 -21.65 -14.94 -2.40
CA GLU A 28 -20.34 -15.42 -1.92
C GLU A 28 -19.19 -15.05 -2.88
N GLN A 29 -19.39 -15.21 -4.18
CA GLN A 29 -18.39 -14.84 -5.18
C GLN A 29 -18.16 -13.32 -5.25
N LEU A 30 -19.19 -12.54 -4.97
CA LEU A 30 -19.09 -11.08 -4.90
C LEU A 30 -18.34 -10.64 -3.64
N VAL A 31 -18.65 -11.22 -2.49
CA VAL A 31 -17.96 -10.95 -1.21
C VAL A 31 -16.48 -11.28 -1.33
N ARG A 32 -16.12 -12.50 -1.78
CA ARG A 32 -14.71 -12.89 -1.96
C ARG A 32 -13.97 -11.95 -2.91
N TYR A 33 -14.60 -11.55 -4.02
CA TYR A 33 -13.98 -10.60 -4.95
C TYR A 33 -13.67 -9.24 -4.32
N VAL A 34 -14.54 -8.76 -3.42
CA VAL A 34 -14.31 -7.49 -2.70
C VAL A 34 -13.22 -7.66 -1.64
N GLU A 35 -13.27 -8.74 -0.86
CA GLU A 35 -12.27 -9.04 0.19
C GLU A 35 -10.86 -9.16 -0.40
N ASP A 36 -10.70 -9.96 -1.46
CA ASP A 36 -9.42 -10.12 -2.17
C ASP A 36 -8.87 -8.77 -2.65
N ARG A 37 -9.75 -7.88 -3.13
CA ARG A 37 -9.35 -6.55 -3.63
C ARG A 37 -8.92 -5.62 -2.52
N VAL A 38 -9.60 -5.67 -1.38
CA VAL A 38 -9.25 -4.88 -0.20
C VAL A 38 -7.95 -5.38 0.42
N GLU A 39 -7.77 -6.70 0.52
CA GLU A 39 -6.55 -7.32 1.03
C GLU A 39 -5.36 -7.06 0.10
N LYS A 40 -5.57 -7.14 -1.21
CA LYS A 40 -4.57 -6.76 -2.21
C LYS A 40 -4.19 -5.29 -2.10
N ALA A 41 -5.16 -4.37 -2.04
CA ALA A 41 -4.87 -2.94 -1.88
C ALA A 41 -4.14 -2.62 -0.57
N ARG A 42 -4.49 -3.32 0.53
CA ARG A 42 -3.79 -3.20 1.81
C ARG A 42 -2.34 -3.69 1.72
N SER A 43 -2.12 -4.87 1.13
CA SER A 43 -0.79 -5.45 1.02
C SER A 43 0.10 -4.67 0.04
N GLU A 44 -0.44 -4.19 -1.08
CA GLU A 44 0.27 -3.31 -2.01
C GLU A 44 0.63 -1.98 -1.36
N GLY A 45 -0.34 -1.29 -0.73
CA GLY A 45 -0.06 -0.03 -0.03
C GLY A 45 0.92 -0.18 1.13
N PHE A 46 0.86 -1.29 1.87
CA PHE A 46 1.83 -1.60 2.92
C PHE A 46 3.23 -1.84 2.36
N ASN A 47 3.35 -2.64 1.30
CA ASN A 47 4.65 -2.97 0.69
C ASN A 47 5.28 -1.74 0.01
N GLU A 48 4.48 -0.91 -0.65
CA GLU A 48 4.94 0.38 -1.19
C GLU A 48 5.40 1.33 -0.07
N GLY A 49 4.63 1.43 1.02
CA GLY A 49 5.04 2.21 2.19
C GLY A 49 6.33 1.71 2.83
N LYS A 50 6.49 0.38 2.94
CA LYS A 50 7.72 -0.26 3.43
C LYS A 50 8.91 -0.02 2.51
N ALA A 51 8.71 -0.06 1.18
CA ALA A 51 9.76 0.23 0.21
C ALA A 51 10.13 1.73 0.16
N LEU A 52 9.16 2.61 0.40
CA LEU A 52 9.36 4.06 0.44
C LEU A 52 9.95 4.55 1.78
N ALA A 53 9.85 3.76 2.84
CA ALA A 53 10.53 4.00 4.11
C ALA A 53 12.05 3.88 3.92
N LYS A 54 12.65 4.93 3.33
CA LYS A 54 14.09 5.08 3.10
C LYS A 54 14.85 5.11 4.42
N ASN A 55 14.25 5.73 5.45
CA ASN A 55 14.87 5.91 6.75
C ASN A 55 14.77 4.63 7.60
N THR A 56 15.56 3.61 7.25
CA THR A 56 15.81 2.50 8.17
C THR A 56 16.40 3.04 9.48
N THR A 57 16.18 2.34 10.60
CA THR A 57 16.78 2.67 11.90
C THR A 57 18.28 2.92 11.80
N LYS A 58 18.95 2.22 10.87
CA LYS A 58 20.35 2.41 10.49
C LYS A 58 20.64 3.82 9.98
N GLU A 59 19.87 4.33 9.01
CA GLU A 59 20.05 5.68 8.46
C GLU A 59 19.79 6.76 9.52
N PHE A 60 18.78 6.57 10.37
CA PHE A 60 18.52 7.47 11.48
C PHE A 60 19.70 7.55 12.46
N ILE A 61 20.30 6.42 12.82
CA ILE A 61 21.47 6.39 13.70
C ILE A 61 22.69 7.06 13.03
N VAL A 62 22.90 6.84 11.73
CA VAL A 62 23.97 7.52 10.96
C VAL A 62 23.76 9.03 10.95
N LEU A 63 22.52 9.50 10.77
CA LEU A 63 22.19 10.92 10.83
C LEU A 63 22.47 11.51 12.23
N LEU A 64 22.18 10.79 13.31
CA LEU A 64 22.50 11.21 14.67
C LEU A 64 24.02 11.28 14.93
N GLN A 65 24.81 10.45 14.27
CA GLN A 65 26.28 10.51 14.35
C GLN A 65 26.84 11.72 13.60
N GLN A 66 26.24 12.08 12.45
CA GLN A 66 26.70 13.17 11.60
C GLN A 66 26.27 14.54 12.11
N ASN A 67 25.03 14.66 12.59
CA ASN A 67 24.50 15.90 13.14
C ASN A 67 24.92 15.99 14.62
N LYS A 68 25.91 16.83 14.92
CA LYS A 68 26.33 17.11 16.31
C LYS A 68 25.21 17.84 17.06
N ILE A 69 24.23 17.08 17.55
CA ILE A 69 23.11 17.59 18.33
C ILE A 69 23.59 17.83 19.77
N PRO A 70 23.47 19.07 20.29
CA PRO A 70 23.81 19.35 21.68
C PRO A 70 23.07 18.42 22.66
N GLY A 71 23.82 17.78 23.57
CA GLY A 71 23.26 16.84 24.55
C GLY A 71 23.19 15.38 24.08
N ILE A 72 23.40 15.08 22.80
CA ILE A 72 23.50 13.71 22.29
C ILE A 72 24.98 13.39 22.03
N GLY A 73 25.59 12.68 22.98
CA GLY A 73 26.98 12.23 22.87
C GLY A 73 27.13 10.80 22.35
N ALA A 74 28.39 10.39 22.13
CA ALA A 74 28.73 9.05 21.65
C ALA A 74 28.16 7.91 22.52
N VAL A 75 28.08 8.12 23.84
CA VAL A 75 27.51 7.14 24.79
C VAL A 75 26.03 6.88 24.50
N THR A 76 25.25 7.92 24.23
CA THR A 76 23.82 7.81 23.91
C THR A 76 23.63 7.10 22.57
N ILE A 77 24.45 7.44 21.58
CA ILE A 77 24.41 6.78 20.26
C ILE A 77 24.74 5.28 20.37
N ASN A 78 25.76 4.91 21.15
CA ASN A 78 26.13 3.51 21.36
C ASN A 78 25.02 2.72 22.08
N LYS A 79 24.32 3.33 23.04
CA LYS A 79 23.14 2.72 23.67
C LYS A 79 22.03 2.47 22.65
N LEU A 80 21.75 3.44 21.79
CA LEU A 80 20.75 3.29 20.72
C LEU A 80 21.13 2.17 19.74
N LEU A 81 22.40 2.09 19.33
CA LEU A 81 22.91 0.99 18.48
C LEU A 81 22.72 -0.39 19.12
N LYS A 82 23.06 -0.50 20.40
CA LYS A 82 22.92 -1.77 21.15
C LYS A 82 21.46 -2.22 21.23
N VAL A 83 20.57 -1.32 21.66
CA VAL A 83 19.12 -1.60 21.74
C VAL A 83 18.56 -1.92 20.34
N ALA A 84 18.98 -1.19 19.32
CA ALA A 84 18.54 -1.43 17.95
C ALA A 84 18.96 -2.83 17.45
N GLY A 85 20.17 -3.29 17.78
CA GLY A 85 20.62 -4.65 17.47
C GLY A 85 19.90 -5.73 18.27
N GLU A 86 19.77 -5.58 19.59
CA GLU A 86 19.17 -6.58 20.49
C GLU A 86 17.70 -6.88 20.15
N HIS A 87 16.96 -5.88 19.67
CA HIS A 87 15.55 -6.02 19.33
C HIS A 87 15.29 -6.20 17.82
N GLY A 88 16.32 -6.35 16.99
CA GLY A 88 16.17 -6.61 15.56
C GLY A 88 15.68 -5.42 14.73
N TYR A 89 15.95 -4.19 15.18
CA TYR A 89 15.62 -2.95 14.46
C TYR A 89 16.69 -2.55 13.44
N LEU A 90 17.87 -3.20 13.45
CA LEU A 90 18.97 -3.06 12.48
C LEU A 90 18.90 -4.15 11.41
#